data_AF-A0AAV4WS68-F1
#
_entry.id   AF-A0AAV4WS68-F1
#
_cell.length_a   1.000
_cell.length_b   1.000
_cell.length_c   1.000
_cell.angle_alpha   90.00
_cell.angle_beta   90.00
_cell.angle_gamma   90.00
#
_symmetry.space_group_name_H-M   'P 1'
#
loop_
_entity.id
_entity.type
_entity.pdbx_description
1 polymer ?
#
loop_
_entity_poly.entity_id
_entity_poly.type
_entity_poly.pdbx_seq_one_letter_code
_entity_poly.pdbx_strand_id
1 'polypeptide(L)'
;MVNNVDLRHATHEQAAAALKGAGHTVNMIVQYRPEEYNRFEAKIHDLREQMLNNTSGSLRTSQKRSLFVKALFDYDPSKDSGLPSRGLPFGFGDVLHVTNASDDEWWQARKVLASGEEEGMGIIPSKRR
;
A
#
# COMPACT_ATOMS: atom_id res chain seq x y z
N MET A 1 -19.59 25.80 -13.11
CA MET A 1 -19.05 27.12 -13.50
C MET A 1 -18.14 27.63 -12.40
N VAL A 2 -17.10 28.37 -12.77
CA VAL A 2 -16.20 29.08 -11.85
C VAL A 2 -16.09 30.51 -12.32
N ASN A 3 -16.44 31.49 -11.49
CA ASN A 3 -16.36 32.94 -11.84
C ASN A 3 -16.91 33.27 -13.24
N ASN A 4 -18.12 32.78 -13.54
CA ASN A 4 -18.81 32.89 -14.83
C ASN A 4 -18.20 32.13 -16.02
N VAL A 5 -17.10 31.41 -15.83
CA VAL A 5 -16.55 30.48 -16.83
C VAL A 5 -17.29 29.15 -16.76
N ASP A 6 -17.86 28.73 -17.88
CA ASP A 6 -18.47 27.40 -18.01
C ASP A 6 -17.37 26.34 -18.17
N LEU A 7 -17.42 25.34 -17.29
CA LEU A 7 -16.44 24.25 -17.25
C LEU A 7 -17.05 22.90 -17.64
N ARG A 8 -18.31 22.85 -18.11
CA ARG A 8 -18.99 21.60 -18.48
C ARG A 8 -18.26 20.78 -19.54
N HIS A 9 -17.54 21.45 -20.43
CA HIS A 9 -16.75 20.83 -21.50
C HIS A 9 -15.27 21.25 -21.47
N ALA A 10 -14.81 21.81 -20.35
CA ALA A 10 -13.43 22.25 -20.22
C ALA A 10 -12.49 21.06 -20.07
N THR A 11 -11.31 21.16 -20.69
CA THR A 11 -10.19 20.26 -20.39
C THR A 11 -9.67 20.49 -18.97
N HIS A 12 -8.90 19.53 -18.44
CA HIS A 12 -8.26 19.66 -17.14
C HIS A 12 -7.43 20.94 -17.01
N GLU A 13 -6.66 21.28 -18.04
CA GLU A 13 -5.81 22.48 -18.07
C GLU A 13 -6.63 23.76 -18.02
N GLN A 14 -7.70 23.84 -18.82
CA GLN A 14 -8.59 25.01 -18.83
C GLN A 14 -9.31 25.21 -17.49
N ALA A 15 -9.76 24.12 -16.86
CA ALA A 15 -10.37 24.17 -15.53
C ALA A 15 -9.36 24.62 -14.46
N ALA A 16 -8.12 24.12 -14.51
CA ALA A 16 -7.07 24.54 -13.59
C ALA A 16 -6.67 26.01 -13.79
N ALA A 17 -6.60 26.49 -15.04
CA ALA A 17 -6.31 27.88 -15.36
C ALA A 17 -7.41 28.82 -14.84
N ALA A 18 -8.69 28.44 -14.99
CA ALA A 18 -9.82 29.20 -14.47
C ALA A 18 -9.75 29.38 -12.94
N LEU A 19 -9.27 28.37 -12.21
CA LEU A 19 -9.06 28.45 -10.76
C LEU A 19 -7.82 29.26 -10.39
N LYS A 20 -6.71 29.11 -11.12
CA LYS A 20 -5.47 29.88 -10.86
C LYS A 20 -5.65 31.38 -11.06
N GLY A 21 -6.47 31.79 -12.02
CA GLY A 21 -6.79 33.20 -12.28
C GLY A 21 -7.83 33.81 -11.35
N ALA A 22 -8.45 33.01 -10.47
CA ALA A 22 -9.61 33.40 -9.67
C ALA A 22 -9.28 34.20 -8.40
N GLY A 23 -8.29 35.11 -8.44
CA GLY A 23 -8.00 36.06 -7.35
C GLY A 23 -8.10 35.49 -5.92
N HIS A 24 -8.71 36.24 -5.00
CA HIS A 24 -8.93 35.80 -3.60
C HIS A 24 -10.30 35.15 -3.35
N THR A 25 -11.26 35.31 -4.26
CA THR A 25 -12.63 34.84 -4.06
C THR A 25 -13.12 34.10 -5.30
N VAL A 26 -13.64 32.89 -5.08
CA VAL A 26 -14.08 31.98 -6.14
C VAL A 26 -15.57 31.69 -5.96
N ASN A 27 -16.37 32.13 -6.92
CA ASN A 27 -17.78 31.79 -7.01
C ASN A 27 -17.94 30.54 -7.87
N MET A 28 -18.48 29.48 -7.28
CA MET A 28 -18.64 28.18 -7.95
C MET A 28 -20.10 27.78 -8.01
N ILE A 29 -20.51 27.32 -9.18
CA ILE A 29 -21.78 26.61 -9.38
C ILE A 29 -21.42 25.17 -9.70
N VAL A 30 -21.80 24.27 -8.81
CA VAL A 30 -21.52 22.84 -8.87
C VAL A 30 -22.81 22.05 -9.10
N GLN A 31 -22.69 20.87 -9.70
CA GLN A 31 -23.81 19.96 -9.87
C GLN A 31 -23.57 18.71 -9.02
N TYR A 32 -24.54 18.35 -8.18
CA TYR A 32 -24.50 17.12 -7.40
C TYR A 32 -24.92 15.92 -8.27
N ARG A 33 -23.99 14.98 -8.48
CA ARG A 33 -24.19 13.73 -9.24
C ARG A 33 -23.38 12.57 -8.62
N PRO A 34 -23.88 11.97 -7.53
CA PRO A 34 -23.10 10.99 -6.77
C PRO A 34 -22.78 9.73 -7.57
N GLU A 35 -23.66 9.29 -8.47
CA GLU A 35 -23.45 8.08 -9.29
C GLU A 35 -22.29 8.26 -10.28
N GLU A 36 -22.16 9.45 -10.86
CA GLU A 36 -21.09 9.78 -11.81
C GLU A 36 -19.75 9.94 -11.08
N TYR A 37 -19.75 10.59 -9.92
CA TYR A 37 -18.60 10.70 -9.05
C TYR A 37 -18.10 9.31 -8.60
N ASN A 38 -19.00 8.42 -8.18
CA ASN A 38 -18.62 7.07 -7.75
C ASN A 38 -17.99 6.24 -8.88
N ARG A 39 -18.49 6.37 -10.12
CA ARG A 39 -17.85 5.72 -11.29
C ARG A 39 -16.45 6.26 -11.56
N PHE A 40 -16.26 7.56 -11.39
CA PHE A 40 -14.95 8.19 -11.55
C PHE A 40 -13.95 7.73 -10.47
N GLU A 41 -14.36 7.71 -9.21
CA GLU A 41 -13.57 7.20 -8.09
C GLU A 41 -13.20 5.72 -8.29
N ALA A 42 -14.14 4.88 -8.72
CA ALA A 42 -13.88 3.48 -9.05
C ALA A 42 -12.81 3.34 -10.15
N LYS A 43 -12.88 4.16 -11.21
CA LYS A 43 -11.88 4.15 -12.29
C LYS A 43 -10.49 4.58 -11.81
N ILE A 44 -10.40 5.57 -10.92
CA ILE A 44 -9.12 5.98 -10.32
C ILE A 44 -8.55 4.85 -9.45
N HIS A 45 -9.42 4.19 -8.68
CA HIS A 45 -9.04 3.05 -7.86
C HIS A 45 -8.49 1.90 -8.72
N ASP A 46 -9.22 1.50 -9.75
CA ASP A 46 -8.82 0.43 -10.66
C ASP A 46 -7.50 0.75 -11.37
N LEU A 47 -7.30 2.01 -11.79
CA LEU A 47 -6.06 2.42 -12.44
C LEU A 47 -4.86 2.38 -11.49
N ARG A 48 -5.04 2.79 -10.22
CA ARG A 48 -4.01 2.64 -9.18
C ARG A 48 -3.67 1.18 -8.94
N GLU A 49 -4.68 0.32 -8.84
CA GLU A 49 -4.49 -1.12 -8.66
C GLU A 49 -3.78 -1.77 -9.86
N GLN A 50 -4.11 -1.37 -11.09
CA GLN A 50 -3.45 -1.86 -12.30
C GLN A 50 -1.98 -1.44 -12.35
N MET A 51 -1.66 -0.19 -12.01
CA MET A 51 -0.27 0.31 -11.94
C MET A 51 0.54 -0.40 -10.84
N LEU A 52 -0.10 -0.71 -9.71
CA LEU A 52 0.50 -1.53 -8.67
C LEU A 52 0.74 -2.96 -9.19
N ASN A 53 -0.23 -3.61 -9.82
CA ASN A 53 -0.10 -5.01 -10.25
C ASN A 53 0.87 -5.24 -11.42
N ASN A 54 1.09 -4.24 -12.28
CA ASN A 54 1.95 -4.38 -13.46
C ASN A 54 3.47 -4.37 -13.16
N THR A 55 3.87 -4.29 -11.89
CA THR A 55 5.29 -4.29 -11.44
C THR A 55 5.68 -5.51 -10.61
N SER A 56 4.85 -6.56 -10.52
CA SER A 56 5.03 -7.61 -9.49
C SER A 56 5.03 -9.04 -10.03
N GLY A 57 6.21 -9.49 -10.45
CA GLY A 57 6.62 -10.90 -10.44
C GLY A 57 7.08 -11.39 -9.06
N SER A 58 6.73 -10.67 -7.98
CA SER A 58 7.04 -11.04 -6.60
C SER A 58 5.75 -11.30 -5.83
N LEU A 59 5.79 -12.28 -4.95
CA LEU A 59 4.69 -12.82 -4.16
C LEU A 59 4.10 -11.73 -3.25
N ARG A 60 3.27 -10.85 -3.80
CA ARG A 60 2.55 -9.84 -3.03
C ARG A 60 1.48 -10.54 -2.21
N THR A 61 1.75 -10.73 -0.93
CA THR A 61 0.70 -10.82 0.08
C THR A 61 -0.04 -9.48 0.06
N SER A 62 -1.02 -9.32 -0.83
CA SER A 62 -2.01 -8.24 -0.71
C SER A 62 -2.53 -8.29 0.73
N GLN A 63 -2.87 -7.17 1.36
CA GLN A 63 -3.28 -7.10 2.77
C GLN A 63 -4.43 -8.06 3.17
N LYS A 64 -5.05 -8.75 2.20
CA LYS A 64 -6.03 -9.84 2.37
C LYS A 64 -5.46 -11.27 2.42
N ARG A 65 -4.15 -11.52 2.26
CA ARG A 65 -3.54 -12.85 2.31
C ARG A 65 -2.17 -12.80 2.99
N SER A 66 -2.17 -12.67 4.31
CA SER A 66 -1.03 -13.06 5.11
C SER A 66 -0.77 -14.57 4.97
N LEU A 67 0.45 -15.01 5.28
CA LEU A 67 0.84 -16.42 5.15
C LEU A 67 1.59 -16.90 6.38
N PHE A 68 1.47 -18.19 6.68
CA PHE A 68 2.22 -18.83 7.76
C PHE A 68 3.36 -19.63 7.15
N VAL A 69 4.58 -19.37 7.62
CA VAL A 69 5.78 -20.12 7.23
C VAL A 69 6.36 -20.85 8.42
N LYS A 70 7.10 -21.92 8.14
CA LYS A 70 7.92 -22.60 9.13
C LYS A 70 9.39 -22.31 8.83
N ALA A 71 10.12 -21.81 9.81
CA ALA A 71 11.55 -21.53 9.68
C ALA A 71 12.34 -22.83 9.51
N LEU A 72 13.26 -22.85 8.56
CA LEU A 72 14.14 -23.99 8.27
C LEU A 72 15.60 -23.69 8.63
N PHE A 73 15.86 -22.59 9.33
CA PHE A 73 17.15 -22.14 9.82
C PHE A 73 16.93 -21.16 10.99
N ASP A 74 18.01 -20.84 11.70
CA ASP A 74 18.01 -19.85 12.78
C ASP A 74 18.37 -18.46 12.25
N TYR A 75 17.69 -17.44 12.74
CA TYR A 75 17.97 -16.04 12.40
C TYR A 75 18.22 -15.20 13.65
N ASP A 76 19.41 -14.59 13.67
CA ASP A 76 19.86 -13.65 14.70
C ASP A 76 20.02 -12.26 14.08
N PRO A 77 19.07 -11.34 14.31
CA PRO A 77 19.11 -9.99 13.76
C PRO A 77 20.35 -9.19 14.18
N SER A 78 21.02 -9.53 15.28
CA SER A 78 22.21 -8.81 15.75
C SER A 78 23.41 -8.97 14.83
N LYS A 79 23.39 -10.02 13.99
CA LYS A 79 24.44 -10.33 13.00
C LYS A 79 24.17 -9.70 11.64
N ASP A 80 23.05 -9.01 11.45
CA ASP A 80 22.64 -8.43 10.18
C ASP A 80 22.72 -6.90 10.18
N SER A 81 23.78 -6.36 9.59
CA SER A 81 24.02 -4.92 9.51
C SER A 81 23.15 -4.19 8.49
N GLY A 82 22.44 -4.91 7.62
CA GLY A 82 21.58 -4.34 6.57
C GLY A 82 20.11 -4.16 6.97
N LEU A 83 19.80 -4.38 8.24
CA LEU A 83 18.45 -4.45 8.75
C LEU A 83 17.75 -3.08 8.75
N PRO A 84 16.59 -2.93 8.08
CA PRO A 84 15.93 -1.63 7.93
C PRO A 84 15.23 -1.15 9.20
N SER A 85 14.86 -2.06 10.13
CA SER A 85 14.23 -1.70 11.41
C SER A 85 14.40 -2.81 12.46
N ARG A 86 13.44 -3.03 13.36
CA ARG A 86 13.56 -4.08 14.39
C ARG A 86 13.41 -5.46 13.76
N GLY A 87 14.47 -6.26 13.84
CA GLY A 87 14.44 -7.65 13.38
C GLY A 87 13.72 -8.56 14.36
N LEU A 88 13.02 -9.56 13.83
CA LEU A 88 12.36 -10.59 14.61
C LEU A 88 13.26 -11.84 14.64
N PRO A 89 13.89 -12.18 15.77
CA PRO A 89 14.67 -13.41 15.88
C PRO A 89 13.76 -14.63 15.83
N PHE A 90 14.23 -15.71 15.21
CA PHE A 90 13.55 -17.00 15.18
C PHE A 90 14.56 -18.15 15.08
N GLY A 91 14.14 -19.34 15.52
CA GLY A 91 14.90 -20.57 15.42
C GLY A 91 14.29 -21.56 14.42
N PHE A 92 15.06 -22.61 14.10
CA PHE A 92 14.58 -23.72 13.29
C PHE A 92 13.28 -24.30 13.84
N GLY A 93 12.29 -24.44 12.97
CA GLY A 93 10.99 -25.03 13.30
C GLY A 93 9.96 -24.05 13.84
N ASP A 94 10.33 -22.81 14.16
CA ASP A 94 9.38 -21.76 14.54
C ASP A 94 8.37 -21.51 13.42
N VAL A 95 7.11 -21.23 13.80
CA VAL A 95 6.07 -20.80 12.87
C VAL A 95 5.96 -19.28 12.92
N LEU A 96 5.96 -18.64 11.76
CA LEU A 96 5.89 -17.19 11.62
C LEU A 96 4.66 -16.80 10.81
N HIS A 97 3.88 -15.86 11.32
CA HIS A 97 2.80 -15.23 10.58
C HIS A 97 3.34 -14.01 9.84
N VAL A 98 3.51 -14.14 8.53
CA VAL A 98 3.98 -13.06 7.64
C VAL A 98 2.80 -12.20 7.22
N THR A 99 2.78 -10.96 7.71
CA THR A 99 1.71 -9.99 7.45
C THR A 99 1.98 -9.14 6.21
N ASN A 100 3.25 -9.03 5.80
CA ASN A 100 3.64 -8.33 4.58
C ASN A 100 4.93 -8.92 3.97
N ALA A 101 4.81 -9.49 2.77
CA ALA A 101 5.90 -10.03 1.95
C ALA A 101 6.08 -9.26 0.62
N SER A 102 5.66 -7.99 0.58
CA SER A 102 5.74 -7.17 -0.64
C SER A 102 7.15 -6.70 -0.98
N ASP A 103 8.03 -6.63 0.02
CA ASP A 103 9.44 -6.33 -0.15
C ASP A 103 10.22 -7.62 -0.39
N ASP A 104 11.16 -7.54 -1.32
CA ASP A 104 11.91 -8.64 -1.90
C ASP A 104 13.08 -9.09 -1.01
N GLU A 105 13.52 -8.27 -0.07
CA GLU A 105 14.62 -8.54 0.87
C GLU A 105 14.10 -8.77 2.29
N TRP A 106 13.00 -8.12 2.65
CA TRP A 106 12.57 -7.96 4.05
C TRP A 106 11.06 -8.14 4.25
N TRP A 107 10.65 -9.17 4.98
CA TRP A 107 9.24 -9.43 5.27
C TRP A 107 8.86 -8.99 6.68
N GLN A 108 7.64 -8.47 6.87
CA GLN A 108 7.08 -8.20 8.18
C GLN A 108 6.37 -9.44 8.71
N ALA A 109 6.70 -9.84 9.94
CA ALA A 109 6.16 -11.04 10.53
C ALA A 109 5.94 -10.92 12.05
N ARG A 110 5.21 -11.90 12.58
CA ARG A 110 5.03 -12.18 14.01
C ARG A 110 5.37 -13.64 14.29
N LYS A 111 5.89 -13.94 15.48
CA LYS A 111 6.17 -15.32 15.88
C LYS A 111 4.90 -15.94 16.44
N VAL A 112 4.60 -17.18 16.05
CA VAL A 112 3.46 -17.93 16.57
C VAL A 112 3.97 -18.87 17.66
N LEU A 113 3.42 -18.73 18.86
CA LEU A 113 3.71 -19.58 20.00
C LEU A 113 2.99 -20.92 19.87
N ALA A 114 3.42 -21.92 20.66
CA ALA A 114 2.77 -23.23 20.69
C ALA A 114 1.29 -23.17 21.13
N SER A 115 0.89 -22.13 21.87
CA SER A 115 -0.51 -21.84 22.23
C SER A 115 -1.34 -21.33 21.06
N GLY A 116 -0.72 -20.99 19.93
CA GLY A 116 -1.35 -20.32 18.79
C GLY A 116 -1.38 -18.79 18.91
N GLU A 117 -0.89 -18.24 20.03
CA GLU A 117 -0.79 -16.79 20.22
C GLU A 117 0.37 -16.20 19.41
N GLU A 118 0.20 -14.95 18.97
CA GLU A 118 1.23 -14.22 18.24
C GLU A 118 2.05 -13.35 19.20
N GLU A 119 3.36 -13.52 19.18
CA GLU A 119 4.30 -12.75 19.98
C GLU A 119 5.34 -12.05 19.10
N GLY A 120 5.60 -10.79 19.42
CA GLY A 120 6.62 -10.00 18.75
C GLY A 120 6.22 -9.60 17.33
N MET A 121 6.63 -8.42 16.91
CA MET A 121 6.53 -7.99 15.52
C MET A 121 7.88 -7.44 15.09
N GLY A 122 8.32 -7.82 13.90
CA GLY A 122 9.56 -7.33 13.34
C GLY A 122 9.77 -7.79 11.90
N ILE A 123 10.96 -7.49 11.41
CA ILE A 123 11.37 -7.82 10.05
C ILE A 123 12.15 -9.13 10.05
N ILE A 124 11.88 -10.01 9.08
CA ILE A 124 12.63 -11.24 8.80
C ILE A 124 13.19 -11.20 7.38
N PRO A 125 14.30 -11.91 7.08
CA PRO A 125 14.78 -12.05 5.71
C PRO A 125 13.73 -12.71 4.83
N SER A 126 13.61 -12.24 3.59
CA SER A 126 12.77 -12.89 2.58
C SER A 126 13.33 -14.25 2.17
N LYS A 127 12.54 -15.06 1.44
CA LYS A 127 13.00 -16.33 0.87
C LYS A 127 14.23 -16.21 -0.06
N ARG A 128 14.47 -15.03 -0.66
CA ARG A 128 15.51 -14.86 -1.69
C ARG A 128 16.87 -14.46 -1.11
N ARG A 129 16.91 -13.99 0.13
CA ARG A 129 18.12 -13.52 0.82
C ARG A 129 18.81 -14.65 1.56
#